data_AF-A0A7J3WGH1-F1
#
_entry.id   AF-A0A7J3WGH1-F1
#
_cell.length_a   1.000
_cell.length_b   1.000
_cell.length_c   1.000
_cell.angle_alpha   90.00
_cell.angle_beta   90.00
_cell.angle_gamma   90.00
#
_symmetry.space_group_name_H-M   'P 1'
#
loop_
_entity.id
_entity.type
_entity.pdbx_description
1 polymer ?
#
loop_
_entity_poly.entity_id
_entity_poly.type
_entity_poly.pdbx_seq_one_letter_code
_entity_poly.pdbx_strand_id
1 'polypeptide(L)'
;MAERIERVIPALRALLAEKLVNNYGLRKVQVAKALGVSPAAISHYVSGSRGTRSPELESMLKMEDIDRLVERMARKISLGMTDSASTELSMFLRLLVAHRHPQETEVGGVEDKGLIQALIERLSLEEEAAKRALELSVKANSHLTKMVLKQMAVDSIRHADILTTLLHIIEKGEDVEVRRDDLKLIAEMSSFENRAEEQRLSEISVAGLGPVITALLTSIDMDEQKHEMLLKIVLGSSEKMQ
;
A
#
# COMPACT_ATOMS: atom_id res chain seq x y z
N MET A 1 2.55 -11.93 -21.39
CA MET A 1 1.61 -12.60 -20.45
C MET A 1 1.27 -11.74 -19.23
N ALA A 2 2.15 -10.84 -18.77
CA ALA A 2 1.80 -9.69 -17.90
C ALA A 2 0.65 -8.84 -18.48
N GLU A 3 0.70 -8.63 -19.81
CA GLU A 3 -0.34 -7.95 -20.60
C GLU A 3 -1.75 -8.55 -20.43
N ARG A 4 -1.88 -9.81 -20.00
CA ARG A 4 -3.18 -10.47 -19.76
C ARG A 4 -3.78 -10.08 -18.41
N ILE A 5 -2.96 -9.92 -17.36
CA ILE A 5 -3.43 -9.50 -16.02
C ILE A 5 -3.78 -8.02 -15.99
N GLU A 6 -2.97 -7.20 -16.68
CA GLU A 6 -3.25 -5.77 -16.88
C GLU A 6 -4.57 -5.52 -17.60
N ARG A 7 -5.04 -6.47 -18.42
CA ARG A 7 -6.36 -6.43 -19.06
C ARG A 7 -7.45 -7.07 -18.19
N VAL A 8 -7.13 -8.13 -17.45
CA VAL A 8 -8.08 -8.89 -16.62
C VAL A 8 -8.53 -8.12 -15.38
N ILE A 9 -7.64 -7.39 -14.69
CA ILE A 9 -8.05 -6.64 -13.49
C ILE A 9 -9.01 -5.49 -13.84
N PRO A 10 -8.76 -4.66 -14.87
CA PRO A 10 -9.73 -3.67 -15.34
C PRO A 10 -11.01 -4.32 -15.88
N ALA A 11 -10.91 -5.43 -16.63
CA ALA A 11 -12.09 -6.14 -17.13
C ALA A 11 -12.95 -6.71 -16.00
N LEU A 12 -12.33 -7.27 -14.95
CA LEU A 12 -13.02 -7.73 -13.74
C LEU A 12 -13.68 -6.54 -13.03
N ARG A 13 -12.96 -5.43 -12.82
CA ARG A 13 -13.54 -4.23 -12.19
C ARG A 13 -14.72 -3.67 -12.99
N ALA A 14 -14.65 -3.72 -14.32
CA ALA A 14 -15.77 -3.33 -15.18
C ALA A 14 -16.96 -4.28 -15.03
N LEU A 15 -16.73 -5.60 -15.00
CA LEU A 15 -17.77 -6.60 -14.78
C LEU A 15 -18.44 -6.50 -13.41
N LEU A 16 -17.64 -6.29 -12.37
CA LEU A 16 -18.15 -6.07 -11.02
C LEU A 16 -18.96 -4.77 -10.95
N ALA A 17 -18.46 -3.67 -11.55
CA ALA A 17 -19.18 -2.40 -11.58
C ALA A 17 -20.52 -2.52 -12.31
N GLU A 18 -20.55 -3.18 -13.47
CA GLU A 18 -21.77 -3.42 -14.23
C GLU A 18 -22.78 -4.20 -13.38
N LYS A 19 -22.38 -5.35 -12.82
CA LYS A 19 -23.29 -6.18 -12.03
C LYS A 19 -23.76 -5.48 -10.76
N LEU A 20 -22.88 -4.82 -10.01
CA LEU A 20 -23.22 -4.13 -8.75
C LEU A 20 -24.17 -2.95 -8.99
N VAL A 21 -24.02 -2.21 -10.09
CA VAL A 21 -24.88 -1.05 -10.40
C VAL A 21 -26.15 -1.48 -11.11
N ASN A 22 -26.07 -2.28 -12.16
CA ASN A 22 -27.22 -2.61 -13.01
C ASN A 22 -28.09 -3.72 -12.42
N ASN A 23 -27.50 -4.74 -11.79
CA ASN A 23 -28.26 -5.88 -11.27
C ASN A 23 -28.69 -5.67 -9.81
N TYR A 24 -27.86 -5.00 -9.01
CA TYR A 24 -28.13 -4.74 -7.58
C TYR A 24 -28.55 -3.30 -7.26
N GLY A 25 -28.57 -2.40 -8.26
CA GLY A 25 -29.06 -1.03 -8.08
C GLY A 25 -28.21 -0.15 -7.15
N LEU A 26 -26.95 -0.51 -6.90
CA LEU A 26 -26.11 0.17 -5.93
C LEU A 26 -25.64 1.53 -6.47
N ARG A 27 -25.50 2.51 -5.57
CA ARG A 27 -25.07 3.87 -5.96
C ARG A 27 -23.64 3.82 -6.46
N LYS A 28 -23.39 4.42 -7.63
CA LYS A 28 -22.08 4.49 -8.30
C LYS A 28 -20.94 4.94 -7.36
N VAL A 29 -21.21 5.89 -6.47
CA VAL A 29 -20.23 6.39 -5.49
C VAL A 29 -19.79 5.32 -4.48
N GLN A 30 -20.73 4.49 -4.00
CA GLN A 30 -20.42 3.40 -3.07
C GLN A 30 -19.68 2.26 -3.76
N VAL A 31 -20.06 1.96 -5.00
CA VAL A 31 -19.37 0.98 -5.85
C VAL A 31 -17.94 1.45 -6.19
N ALA A 32 -17.76 2.73 -6.52
CA ALA A 32 -16.44 3.33 -6.77
C ALA A 32 -15.51 3.14 -5.57
N LYS A 33 -16.00 3.45 -4.36
CA LYS A 33 -15.26 3.24 -3.12
C LYS A 33 -14.94 1.76 -2.88
N ALA A 34 -15.89 0.85 -3.08
CA ALA A 34 -15.70 -0.58 -2.86
C ALA A 34 -14.73 -1.23 -3.87
N LEU A 35 -14.66 -0.70 -5.10
CA LEU A 35 -13.78 -1.24 -6.15
C LEU A 35 -12.40 -0.56 -6.20
N GLY A 36 -12.20 0.50 -5.41
CA GLY A 36 -10.96 1.29 -5.39
C GLY A 36 -10.72 2.07 -6.67
N VAL A 37 -11.78 2.63 -7.29
CA VAL A 37 -11.70 3.39 -8.55
C VAL A 37 -12.48 4.70 -8.46
N SER A 38 -12.30 5.61 -9.43
CA SER A 38 -13.03 6.87 -9.46
C SER A 38 -14.51 6.68 -9.85
N PRO A 39 -15.44 7.56 -9.40
CA PRO A 39 -16.83 7.55 -9.85
C PRO A 39 -16.98 7.73 -11.38
N ALA A 40 -16.04 8.41 -12.02
CA ALA A 40 -15.96 8.55 -13.47
C ALA A 40 -15.66 7.19 -14.14
N ALA A 41 -14.70 6.42 -13.61
CA ALA A 41 -14.41 5.07 -14.09
C ALA A 41 -15.62 4.13 -13.99
N ILE A 42 -16.39 4.19 -12.89
CA ILE A 42 -17.65 3.44 -12.77
C ILE A 42 -18.65 3.84 -13.85
N SER A 43 -18.79 5.14 -14.14
CA SER A 43 -19.70 5.59 -15.19
C SER A 43 -19.27 5.08 -16.57
N HIS A 44 -17.97 5.09 -16.85
CA HIS A 44 -17.41 4.49 -18.06
C HIS A 44 -17.68 2.97 -18.14
N TYR A 45 -17.40 2.22 -17.07
CA TYR A 45 -17.63 0.77 -17.01
C TYR A 45 -19.10 0.40 -17.24
N VAL A 46 -20.04 1.12 -16.62
CA VAL A 46 -21.48 0.87 -16.76
C VAL A 46 -21.99 1.23 -18.15
N SER A 47 -21.47 2.31 -18.75
CA SER A 47 -21.87 2.77 -20.10
C SER A 47 -21.29 1.95 -21.25
N GLY A 48 -20.17 1.26 -21.03
CA GLY A 48 -19.41 0.52 -22.05
C GLY A 48 -19.92 -0.91 -22.27
N SER A 49 -21.24 -1.11 -22.37
CA SER A 49 -22.00 -2.38 -22.28
C SER A 49 -21.70 -3.48 -23.31
N ARG A 50 -20.47 -3.58 -23.83
CA ARG A 50 -20.01 -4.66 -24.71
C ARG A 50 -18.62 -5.20 -24.37
N GLY A 51 -17.97 -4.71 -23.30
CA GLY A 51 -16.60 -5.10 -22.92
C GLY A 51 -16.48 -6.18 -21.85
N THR A 52 -17.60 -6.71 -21.35
CA THR A 52 -17.65 -7.42 -20.06
C THR A 52 -17.35 -8.92 -20.12
N ARG A 53 -17.12 -9.44 -21.31
CA ARG A 53 -16.66 -10.81 -21.57
C ARG A 53 -15.34 -10.74 -22.31
N SER A 54 -14.32 -10.32 -21.57
CA SER A 54 -12.94 -10.50 -22.04
C SER A 54 -12.71 -12.02 -22.14
N PRO A 55 -12.33 -12.56 -23.31
CA PRO A 55 -11.96 -13.97 -23.45
C PRO A 55 -10.86 -14.35 -22.44
N GLU A 56 -10.01 -13.38 -22.08
CA GLU A 56 -8.99 -13.51 -21.06
C GLU A 56 -9.57 -13.67 -19.65
N LEU A 57 -10.63 -12.92 -19.31
CA LEU A 57 -11.35 -13.04 -18.05
C LEU A 57 -12.06 -14.41 -17.94
N GLU A 58 -12.80 -14.80 -18.97
CA GLU A 58 -13.54 -16.08 -19.01
C GLU A 58 -12.61 -17.30 -18.98
N SER A 59 -11.43 -17.17 -19.57
CA SER A 59 -10.41 -18.23 -19.52
C SER A 59 -9.70 -18.36 -18.16
N MET A 60 -9.79 -17.34 -17.30
CA MET A 60 -9.07 -17.27 -16.02
C MET A 60 -9.99 -17.42 -14.80
N LEU A 61 -11.26 -17.07 -14.95
CA LEU A 61 -12.23 -17.07 -13.87
C LEU A 61 -13.49 -17.76 -14.32
N LYS A 62 -14.00 -18.63 -13.45
CA LYS A 62 -15.35 -19.15 -13.59
C LYS A 62 -16.34 -18.03 -13.28
N MET A 63 -17.36 -17.91 -14.11
CA MET A 63 -18.40 -16.89 -13.92
C MET A 63 -19.10 -17.08 -12.57
N GLU A 64 -19.23 -18.32 -12.08
CA GLU A 64 -19.81 -18.60 -10.76
C GLU A 64 -19.01 -17.98 -9.61
N ASP A 65 -17.68 -17.92 -9.71
CA ASP A 65 -16.83 -17.33 -8.68
C ASP A 65 -16.96 -15.79 -8.66
N ILE A 66 -17.08 -15.20 -9.85
CA ILE A 66 -17.34 -13.77 -10.01
C ILE A 66 -18.73 -13.43 -9.46
N ASP A 67 -19.75 -14.23 -9.76
CA ASP A 67 -21.12 -14.00 -9.28
C ASP A 67 -21.21 -14.11 -7.75
N ARG A 68 -20.51 -15.07 -7.15
CA ARG A 68 -20.39 -15.19 -5.69
C ARG A 68 -19.72 -13.97 -5.08
N LEU A 69 -18.64 -13.46 -5.69
CA LEU A 69 -17.98 -12.25 -5.23
C LEU A 69 -18.93 -11.05 -5.30
N VAL A 70 -19.62 -10.85 -6.43
CA VAL A 70 -20.60 -9.78 -6.61
C VAL A 70 -21.68 -9.84 -5.53
N GLU A 71 -22.24 -11.02 -5.28
CA GLU A 71 -23.33 -11.18 -4.31
C GLU A 71 -22.89 -10.81 -2.88
N ARG A 72 -21.70 -11.25 -2.47
CA ARG A 72 -21.12 -10.89 -1.17
C ARG A 72 -20.80 -9.40 -1.06
N MET A 73 -20.19 -8.82 -2.10
CA MET A 73 -19.90 -7.38 -2.16
C MET A 73 -21.19 -6.56 -2.13
N ALA A 74 -22.21 -6.95 -2.88
CA ALA A 74 -23.49 -6.26 -2.93
C ALA A 74 -24.18 -6.23 -1.56
N ARG A 75 -24.20 -7.37 -0.86
CA ARG A 75 -24.70 -7.46 0.52
C ARG A 75 -23.97 -6.47 1.43
N LYS A 76 -22.63 -6.48 1.43
CA LYS A 76 -21.83 -5.58 2.27
C LYS A 76 -22.05 -4.10 1.93
N ILE A 77 -22.11 -3.75 0.66
CA ILE A 77 -22.34 -2.36 0.21
C ILE A 77 -23.75 -1.89 0.63
N SER A 78 -24.77 -2.74 0.49
CA SER A 78 -26.15 -2.41 0.91
C SER A 78 -26.26 -2.15 2.42
N LEU A 79 -25.40 -2.79 3.22
CA LEU A 79 -25.30 -2.59 4.67
C LEU A 79 -24.38 -1.41 5.06
N GLY A 80 -23.85 -0.66 4.08
CA GLY A 80 -22.92 0.45 4.33
C GLY A 80 -21.47 0.01 4.64
N MET A 81 -21.17 -1.29 4.59
CA MET A 81 -19.85 -1.86 4.89
C MET A 81 -18.93 -1.82 3.68
N THR A 82 -18.69 -0.62 3.15
CA THR A 82 -17.94 -0.43 1.88
C THR A 82 -16.49 -0.89 1.99
N ASP A 83 -15.86 -0.67 3.15
CA ASP A 83 -14.46 -1.07 3.38
C ASP A 83 -14.34 -2.60 3.44
N SER A 84 -15.33 -3.29 4.03
CA SER A 84 -15.38 -4.76 4.04
C SER A 84 -15.66 -5.38 2.67
N ALA A 85 -16.33 -4.65 1.77
CA ALA A 85 -16.50 -5.04 0.37
C ALA A 85 -15.17 -4.87 -0.38
N SER A 86 -14.44 -3.78 -0.11
CA SER A 86 -13.10 -3.55 -0.66
C SER A 86 -12.12 -4.65 -0.25
N THR A 87 -12.11 -5.06 1.02
CA THR A 87 -11.27 -6.17 1.49
C THR A 87 -11.58 -7.48 0.74
N GLU A 88 -12.84 -7.71 0.40
CA GLU A 88 -13.25 -8.91 -0.32
C GLU A 88 -12.74 -8.94 -1.76
N LEU A 89 -12.79 -7.80 -2.45
CA LEU A 89 -12.17 -7.65 -3.75
C LEU A 89 -10.65 -7.83 -3.67
N SER A 90 -9.99 -7.20 -2.69
CA SER A 90 -8.55 -7.35 -2.51
C SER A 90 -8.14 -8.81 -2.27
N MET A 91 -8.90 -9.56 -1.46
CA MET A 91 -8.65 -10.98 -1.23
C MET A 91 -8.85 -11.81 -2.51
N PHE A 92 -9.90 -11.50 -3.29
CA PHE A 92 -10.15 -12.19 -4.54
C PHE A 92 -9.06 -11.92 -5.60
N LEU A 93 -8.59 -10.67 -5.71
CA LEU A 93 -7.48 -10.31 -6.56
C LEU A 93 -6.18 -11.00 -6.13
N ARG A 94 -5.91 -11.09 -4.81
CA ARG A 94 -4.76 -11.85 -4.28
C ARG A 94 -4.87 -13.34 -4.64
N LEU A 95 -6.05 -13.95 -4.51
CA LEU A 95 -6.25 -15.36 -4.89
C LEU A 95 -6.08 -15.58 -6.39
N LEU A 96 -6.52 -14.63 -7.23
CA LEU A 96 -6.31 -14.65 -8.66
C LEU A 96 -4.83 -14.64 -9.06
N VAL A 97 -4.03 -13.89 -8.31
CA VAL A 97 -2.57 -13.85 -8.48
C VAL A 97 -1.94 -15.13 -7.90
N ALA A 98 -2.42 -15.63 -6.75
CA ALA A 98 -1.88 -16.79 -6.05
C ALA A 98 -2.20 -18.16 -6.70
N HIS A 99 -3.35 -18.33 -7.37
CA HIS A 99 -3.74 -19.60 -8.03
C HIS A 99 -2.93 -19.94 -9.30
N ARG A 100 -1.83 -19.21 -9.61
CA ARG A 100 -0.99 -19.45 -10.81
C ARG A 100 0.52 -19.57 -10.55
N HIS A 101 0.93 -20.11 -9.42
CA HIS A 101 2.25 -20.75 -9.34
C HIS A 101 2.12 -22.27 -9.46
N PRO A 102 1.91 -22.75 -10.70
CA PRO A 102 3.03 -23.43 -11.33
C PRO A 102 3.27 -22.95 -12.78
N GLN A 103 4.53 -22.58 -13.02
CA GLN A 103 5.23 -22.35 -14.29
C GLN A 103 5.21 -20.94 -14.92
N GLU A 104 6.41 -20.34 -14.79
CA GLU A 104 7.17 -19.54 -15.75
C GLU A 104 6.60 -18.20 -16.24
N THR A 105 6.93 -17.15 -15.49
CA THR A 105 7.48 -15.93 -16.08
C THR A 105 8.96 -15.90 -15.78
N GLU A 106 9.79 -16.18 -16.78
CA GLU A 106 11.17 -15.69 -16.80
C GLU A 106 11.11 -14.18 -17.07
N VAL A 107 11.01 -13.40 -16.01
CA VAL A 107 11.80 -12.19 -15.78
C VAL A 107 11.95 -12.11 -14.26
N GLY A 108 13.19 -12.19 -13.79
CA GLY A 108 13.54 -12.14 -12.38
C GLY A 108 13.79 -13.51 -11.77
N GLY A 109 15.01 -13.71 -11.25
CA GLY A 109 15.47 -14.99 -10.71
C GLY A 109 14.63 -15.47 -9.51
N VAL A 110 14.96 -16.65 -8.98
CA VAL A 110 14.39 -17.19 -7.73
C VAL A 110 14.44 -16.17 -6.56
N GLU A 111 15.38 -15.22 -6.62
CA GLU A 111 15.56 -14.11 -5.69
C GLU A 111 14.37 -13.12 -5.69
N ASP A 112 13.77 -12.80 -6.84
CA ASP A 112 12.71 -11.78 -6.93
C ASP A 112 11.36 -12.26 -6.36
N LYS A 113 11.05 -13.56 -6.49
CA LYS A 113 9.84 -14.14 -5.88
C LYS A 113 9.93 -14.18 -4.36
N GLY A 114 11.11 -14.49 -3.83
CA GLY A 114 11.36 -14.44 -2.38
C GLY A 114 11.26 -13.03 -1.83
N LEU A 115 11.79 -12.05 -2.55
CA LEU A 115 11.72 -10.64 -2.20
C LEU A 115 10.27 -10.13 -2.17
N ILE A 116 9.49 -10.37 -3.24
CA ILE A 116 8.08 -9.96 -3.31
C ILE A 116 7.29 -10.56 -2.15
N GLN A 117 7.48 -11.85 -1.86
CA GLN A 117 6.80 -12.51 -0.75
C GLN A 117 7.17 -11.89 0.61
N ALA A 118 8.46 -11.59 0.84
CA ALA A 118 8.90 -10.94 2.06
C ALA A 118 8.32 -9.52 2.23
N LEU A 119 8.20 -8.75 1.14
CA LEU A 119 7.58 -7.43 1.15
C LEU A 119 6.07 -7.50 1.46
N ILE A 120 5.35 -8.48 0.90
CA ILE A 120 3.93 -8.72 1.19
C ILE A 120 3.71 -9.11 2.66
N GLU A 121 4.55 -10.01 3.18
CA GLU A 121 4.49 -10.39 4.60
C GLU A 121 4.75 -9.20 5.50
N ARG A 122 5.76 -8.37 5.17
CA ARG A 122 6.05 -7.16 5.93
C ARG A 122 4.92 -6.14 5.85
N LEU A 123 4.30 -5.95 4.69
CA LEU A 123 3.16 -5.05 4.52
C LEU A 123 2.01 -5.46 5.45
N SER A 124 1.69 -6.75 5.50
CA SER A 124 0.65 -7.26 6.40
C SER A 124 0.97 -7.00 7.88
N LEU A 125 2.24 -7.13 8.27
CA LEU A 125 2.67 -6.85 9.65
C LEU A 125 2.57 -5.37 9.99
N GLU A 126 2.91 -4.46 9.08
CA GLU A 126 2.77 -3.02 9.28
C GLU A 126 1.29 -2.60 9.39
N GLU A 127 0.41 -3.13 8.54
CA GLU A 127 -1.04 -2.89 8.62
C GLU A 127 -1.63 -3.36 9.96
N GLU A 128 -1.22 -4.55 10.44
CA GLU A 128 -1.64 -5.07 11.73
C GLU A 128 -1.09 -4.23 12.90
N ALA A 129 0.18 -3.85 12.86
CA ALA A 129 0.82 -3.02 13.87
C ALA A 129 0.13 -1.66 13.99
N ALA A 130 -0.14 -0.99 12.86
CA ALA A 130 -0.84 0.28 12.83
C ALA A 130 -2.23 0.18 13.47
N LYS A 131 -3.02 -0.83 13.06
CA LYS A 131 -4.34 -1.08 13.63
C LYS A 131 -4.28 -1.32 15.13
N ARG A 132 -3.39 -2.21 15.57
CA ARG A 132 -3.21 -2.57 16.99
C ARG A 132 -2.83 -1.35 17.83
N ALA A 133 -1.90 -0.55 17.34
CA ALA A 133 -1.43 0.65 18.03
C ALA A 133 -2.55 1.69 18.17
N LEU A 134 -3.37 1.91 17.13
CA LEU A 134 -4.53 2.80 17.21
C LEU A 134 -5.58 2.30 18.20
N GLU A 135 -5.93 1.00 18.17
CA GLU A 135 -6.88 0.40 19.11
C GLU A 135 -6.41 0.54 20.57
N LEU A 136 -5.12 0.32 20.83
CA LEU A 136 -4.53 0.50 22.15
C LEU A 136 -4.50 1.98 22.56
N SER A 137 -4.29 2.90 21.60
CA SER A 137 -4.27 4.34 21.89
C SER A 137 -5.62 4.85 22.41
N VAL A 138 -6.73 4.30 21.92
CA VAL A 138 -8.08 4.63 22.41
C VAL A 138 -8.25 4.20 23.87
N LYS A 139 -7.68 3.04 24.23
CA LYS A 139 -7.77 2.45 25.58
C LYS A 139 -6.78 3.05 26.59
N ALA A 140 -5.75 3.74 26.13
CA ALA A 140 -4.72 4.28 27.01
C ALA A 140 -5.27 5.40 27.92
N ASN A 141 -4.84 5.41 29.18
CA ASN A 141 -5.31 6.38 30.18
C ASN A 141 -4.49 7.68 30.21
N SER A 142 -3.21 7.63 29.79
CA SER A 142 -2.30 8.78 29.79
C SER A 142 -2.15 9.38 28.39
N HIS A 143 -2.10 10.71 28.30
CA HIS A 143 -1.84 11.43 27.06
C HIS A 143 -0.51 11.02 26.40
N LEU A 144 0.56 10.86 27.21
CA LEU A 144 1.87 10.46 26.70
C LEU A 144 1.86 9.05 26.10
N THR A 145 1.16 8.11 26.73
CA THR A 145 0.99 6.76 26.18
C THR A 145 0.18 6.77 24.88
N LYS A 146 -0.85 7.63 24.78
CA LYS A 146 -1.59 7.83 23.52
C LYS A 146 -0.67 8.37 22.43
N MET A 147 0.23 9.29 22.75
CA MET A 147 1.16 9.86 21.79
C MET A 147 2.12 8.80 21.25
N VAL A 148 2.78 8.03 22.11
CA VAL A 148 3.68 6.94 21.66
C VAL A 148 2.94 5.95 20.76
N LEU A 149 1.76 5.50 21.16
CA LEU A 149 0.98 4.54 20.37
C LEU A 149 0.52 5.13 19.03
N LYS A 150 0.15 6.42 18.99
CA LYS A 150 -0.21 7.10 17.75
C LYS A 150 0.99 7.30 16.82
N GLN A 151 2.15 7.61 17.38
CA GLN A 151 3.39 7.73 16.61
C GLN A 151 3.72 6.40 15.94
N MET A 152 3.73 5.30 16.70
CA MET A 152 3.93 3.95 16.14
C MET A 152 2.93 3.62 15.03
N ALA A 153 1.67 4.02 15.19
CA ALA A 153 0.66 3.82 14.16
C ALA A 153 0.94 4.61 12.88
N VAL A 154 1.34 5.89 13.00
CA VAL A 154 1.68 6.76 11.87
C VAL A 154 2.88 6.19 11.11
N ASP A 155 3.90 5.71 11.84
CA ASP A 155 5.10 5.15 11.22
C ASP A 155 4.79 3.85 10.47
N SER A 156 4.00 2.95 11.06
CA SER A 156 3.57 1.73 10.38
C SER A 156 2.70 1.99 9.15
N ILE A 157 1.84 3.03 9.16
CA ILE A 157 1.10 3.45 7.95
C ILE A 157 2.07 3.93 6.87
N ARG A 158 3.06 4.76 7.24
CA ARG A 158 4.08 5.24 6.29
C ARG A 158 4.89 4.08 5.70
N HIS A 159 5.25 3.09 6.50
CA HIS A 159 5.94 1.90 6.02
C HIS A 159 5.09 1.07 5.06
N ALA A 160 3.79 0.90 5.36
CA ALA A 160 2.87 0.19 4.48
C ALA A 160 2.74 0.87 3.09
N ASP A 161 2.69 2.20 3.07
CA ASP A 161 2.65 2.98 1.81
C ASP A 161 3.94 2.81 0.99
N ILE A 162 5.12 2.83 1.66
CA ILE A 162 6.41 2.56 1.01
C ILE A 162 6.42 1.16 0.39
N LEU A 163 6.06 0.14 1.17
CA LEU A 163 6.06 -1.26 0.72
C LEU A 163 5.09 -1.49 -0.45
N THR A 164 3.92 -0.87 -0.41
CA THR A 164 2.94 -0.92 -1.51
C THR A 164 3.50 -0.30 -2.79
N THR A 165 4.20 0.83 -2.66
CA THR A 165 4.84 1.51 -3.79
C THR A 165 5.97 0.66 -4.37
N LEU A 166 6.82 0.07 -3.53
CA LEU A 166 7.90 -0.81 -3.96
C LEU A 166 7.38 -2.07 -4.66
N LEU A 167 6.34 -2.70 -4.10
CA LEU A 167 5.67 -3.83 -4.75
C LEU A 167 5.15 -3.46 -6.13
N HIS A 168 4.54 -2.28 -6.27
CA HIS A 168 4.06 -1.79 -7.55
C HIS A 168 5.18 -1.60 -8.59
N ILE A 169 6.27 -0.95 -8.18
CA ILE A 169 7.45 -0.70 -9.03
C ILE A 169 8.07 -2.02 -9.49
N ILE A 170 8.25 -2.98 -8.57
CA ILE A 170 8.81 -4.31 -8.87
C ILE A 170 7.89 -5.10 -9.81
N GLU A 171 6.58 -5.11 -9.54
CA GLU A 171 5.60 -5.80 -10.38
C GLU A 171 5.54 -5.23 -11.81
N LYS A 172 5.79 -3.92 -11.95
CA LYS A 172 5.78 -3.22 -13.23
C LYS A 172 7.12 -3.20 -13.95
N GLY A 173 8.20 -3.58 -13.27
CA GLY A 173 9.56 -3.47 -13.81
C GLY A 173 9.91 -2.02 -14.16
N GLU A 174 9.44 -1.07 -13.35
CA GLU A 174 9.73 0.35 -13.55
C GLU A 174 11.22 0.63 -13.31
N ASP A 175 11.74 1.62 -14.04
CA ASP A 175 13.10 2.10 -13.85
C ASP A 175 13.25 2.72 -12.45
N VAL A 176 14.20 2.19 -11.68
CA VAL A 176 14.48 2.61 -10.30
C VAL A 176 15.67 3.57 -10.21
N GLU A 177 16.26 3.95 -11.34
CA GLU A 177 17.35 4.93 -11.37
C GLU A 177 16.86 6.33 -10.96
N VAL A 178 17.59 6.93 -10.03
CA VAL A 178 17.32 8.31 -9.60
C VAL A 178 17.82 9.26 -10.68
N ARG A 179 16.94 10.13 -11.17
CA ARG A 179 17.31 11.09 -12.23
C ARG A 179 18.29 12.13 -11.71
N ARG A 180 19.14 12.65 -12.60
CA ARG A 180 20.14 13.68 -12.25
C ARG A 180 19.55 14.95 -11.65
N ASP A 181 18.37 15.36 -12.09
CA ASP A 181 17.71 16.55 -11.52
C ASP A 181 17.15 16.27 -10.12
N ASP A 182 16.71 15.04 -9.84
CA ASP A 182 16.24 14.63 -8.51
C ASP A 182 17.41 14.53 -7.52
N LEU A 183 18.61 14.13 -7.97
CA LEU A 183 19.82 14.12 -7.13
C LEU A 183 20.17 15.51 -6.59
N LYS A 184 19.90 16.59 -7.33
CA LYS A 184 20.13 17.96 -6.84
C LYS A 184 19.21 18.31 -5.67
N LEU A 185 17.94 17.89 -5.76
CA LEU A 185 16.96 18.09 -4.69
C LEU A 185 17.37 17.31 -3.42
N ILE A 186 17.86 16.09 -3.60
CA ILE A 186 18.34 15.23 -2.50
C ILE A 186 19.60 15.82 -1.86
N ALA A 187 20.53 16.34 -2.66
CA ALA A 187 21.73 17.01 -2.16
C ALA A 187 21.40 18.29 -1.39
N GLU A 188 20.42 19.07 -1.85
CA GLU A 188 19.92 20.24 -1.13
C GLU A 188 19.38 19.84 0.25
N MET A 189 18.50 18.82 0.32
CA MET A 189 17.98 18.32 1.59
C MET A 189 19.09 17.83 2.53
N SER A 190 20.10 17.13 2.00
CA SER A 190 21.23 16.64 2.78
C SER A 190 22.02 17.76 3.46
N SER A 191 22.07 18.96 2.86
CA SER A 191 22.73 20.12 3.47
C SER A 191 21.97 20.71 4.66
N PHE A 192 20.65 20.50 4.73
CA PHE A 192 19.82 20.93 5.86
C PHE A 192 19.91 19.97 7.05
N GLU A 193 19.95 18.66 6.81
CA GLU A 193 20.06 17.62 7.85
C GLU A 193 21.34 17.78 8.70
N ASN A 194 22.47 18.13 8.07
CA ASN A 194 23.73 18.40 8.78
C ASN A 194 23.64 19.54 9.81
N ARG A 195 22.62 20.40 9.75
CA ARG A 195 22.41 21.50 10.70
C ARG A 195 21.58 21.08 11.91
N ALA A 196 20.86 19.96 11.83
CA ALA A 196 20.04 19.42 12.91
C ALA A 196 20.86 18.54 13.89
N GLU A 197 22.00 18.00 13.47
CA GLU A 197 22.91 17.20 14.33
C GLU A 197 23.43 17.98 15.56
N GLU A 198 23.52 19.31 15.48
CA GLU A 198 24.04 20.16 16.55
C GLU A 198 23.08 20.29 17.76
N GLN A 199 21.86 19.75 17.70
CA GLN A 199 20.80 19.93 18.72
C GLN A 199 20.12 18.63 19.14
N ARG A 200 20.89 17.57 19.45
CA ARG A 200 20.33 16.30 19.94
C ARG A 200 19.50 16.49 21.21
N LEU A 201 18.23 16.12 21.15
CA LEU A 201 17.29 16.29 22.27
C LEU A 201 17.58 15.32 23.42
N SER A 202 18.21 14.17 23.13
CA SER A 202 18.70 13.20 24.12
C SER A 202 19.89 13.70 24.95
N GLU A 203 20.62 14.73 24.50
CA GLU A 203 21.74 15.33 25.21
C GLU A 203 21.30 16.45 26.15
N ILE A 204 20.10 17.00 25.95
CA ILE A 204 19.44 17.84 26.95
C ILE A 204 19.20 16.97 28.18
N SER A 205 19.59 17.43 29.38
CA SER A 205 19.42 16.68 30.63
C SER A 205 17.96 16.28 30.86
N VAL A 206 17.59 15.09 30.36
CA VAL A 206 16.31 14.41 30.54
C VAL A 206 16.27 13.64 31.87
N ALA A 207 17.31 13.78 32.70
CA ALA A 207 17.40 13.17 34.02
C ALA A 207 16.21 13.62 34.89
N GLY A 208 15.22 12.74 35.05
CA GLY A 208 13.98 12.99 35.81
C GLY A 208 12.71 13.06 34.98
N LEU A 209 12.80 13.08 33.64
CA LEU A 209 11.64 12.91 32.76
C LEU A 209 11.33 11.40 32.67
N GLY A 210 10.06 11.03 32.90
CA GLY A 210 9.64 9.64 32.92
C GLY A 210 9.90 8.91 31.58
N PRO A 211 9.94 7.57 31.59
CA PRO A 211 10.44 6.76 30.46
C PRO A 211 9.72 6.98 29.13
N VAL A 212 8.43 7.37 29.17
CA VAL A 212 7.64 7.66 27.96
C VAL A 212 8.12 8.93 27.27
N ILE A 213 8.51 9.95 28.03
CA ILE A 213 9.04 11.20 27.47
C ILE A 213 10.42 10.96 26.88
N THR A 214 11.27 10.22 27.59
CA THR A 214 12.58 9.81 27.08
C THR A 214 12.43 9.08 25.74
N ALA A 215 11.53 8.10 25.65
CA ALA A 215 11.29 7.37 24.41
C ALA A 215 10.86 8.27 23.24
N LEU A 216 9.97 9.25 23.49
CA LEU A 216 9.53 10.20 22.46
C LEU A 216 10.68 11.09 21.98
N LEU A 217 11.48 11.67 22.89
CA LEU A 217 12.61 12.51 22.51
C LEU A 217 13.68 11.71 21.76
N THR A 218 14.00 10.51 22.24
CA THR A 218 14.93 9.61 21.55
C THR A 218 14.42 9.25 20.16
N SER A 219 13.11 9.06 19.96
CA SER A 219 12.58 8.74 18.64
C SER A 219 12.76 9.86 17.60
N ILE A 220 12.74 11.13 18.04
CA ILE A 220 13.02 12.27 17.16
C ILE A 220 14.47 12.24 16.71
N ASP A 221 15.41 12.09 17.65
CA ASP A 221 16.84 11.99 17.31
C ASP A 221 17.14 10.78 16.39
N MET A 222 16.39 9.68 16.55
CA MET A 222 16.49 8.51 15.67
C MET A 222 15.98 8.79 14.26
N ASP A 223 14.92 9.59 14.10
CA ASP A 223 14.39 9.97 12.78
C ASP A 223 15.35 10.90 12.03
N GLU A 224 15.97 11.88 12.70
CA GLU A 224 16.99 12.74 12.07
C GLU A 224 18.21 11.93 11.59
N GLN A 225 18.73 11.03 12.43
CA GLN A 225 19.81 10.11 12.05
C GLN A 225 19.43 9.22 10.85
N LYS A 226 18.18 8.76 10.82
CA LYS A 226 17.64 7.96 9.72
C LYS A 226 17.55 8.77 8.44
N HIS A 227 17.09 10.02 8.48
CA HIS A 227 17.02 10.89 7.29
C HIS A 227 18.40 11.09 6.68
N GLU A 228 19.39 11.43 7.51
CA GLU A 228 20.77 11.62 7.07
C GLU A 228 21.32 10.35 6.40
N MET A 229 21.09 9.18 7.01
CA MET A 229 21.51 7.89 6.44
C MET A 229 20.85 7.60 5.09
N LEU A 230 19.54 7.87 4.95
CA LEU A 230 18.81 7.65 3.70
C LEU A 230 19.35 8.53 2.56
N LEU A 231 19.60 9.81 2.83
CA LEU A 231 20.14 10.74 1.84
C LEU A 231 21.55 10.33 1.40
N LYS A 232 22.41 9.90 2.34
CA LYS A 232 23.75 9.37 2.04
C LYS A 232 23.69 8.12 1.17
N ILE A 233 22.76 7.20 1.41
CA ILE A 233 22.60 5.98 0.59
C ILE A 233 22.24 6.35 -0.86
N VAL A 234 21.32 7.29 -1.05
CA VAL A 234 20.90 7.68 -2.40
C VAL A 234 22.03 8.40 -3.14
N LEU A 235 22.72 9.33 -2.48
CA LEU A 235 23.85 10.05 -3.07
C LEU A 235 25.06 9.14 -3.36
N GLY A 236 25.41 8.25 -2.43
CA GLY A 236 26.53 7.31 -2.56
C GLY A 236 26.31 6.22 -3.59
N SER A 237 25.05 5.86 -3.88
CA SER A 237 24.72 4.96 -4.99
C SER A 237 25.03 5.57 -6.37
N SER A 238 25.12 6.90 -6.48
CA SER A 238 25.43 7.60 -7.72
C SER A 238 26.94 7.72 -8.02
N GLU A 239 27.81 7.66 -7.01
CA GLU A 239 29.28 7.74 -7.20
C GLU A 239 29.86 6.42 -7.77
N LYS A 240 29.17 5.29 -7.57
CA LYS A 240 29.55 3.98 -8.14
C LYS A 240 29.16 3.80 -9.62
N MET A 241 28.52 4.80 -10.23
CA MET A 241 27.99 4.77 -11.60
C MET A 241 28.78 5.68 -12.58
N GLN A 242 29.95 6.17 -12.16
CA GLN A 242 30.96 6.85 -12.99
C GLN A 242 32.21 5.98 -13.12
#